data_AF-A0A950H110-F1
#
_entry.id   AF-A0A950H110-F1
#
_cell.length_a   1.000
_cell.length_b   1.000
_cell.length_c   1.000
_cell.angle_alpha   90.00
_cell.angle_beta   90.00
_cell.angle_gamma   90.00
#
_symmetry.space_group_name_H-M   'P 1'
#
loop_
_entity.id
_entity.type
_entity.pdbx_description
1 polymer ?
#
loop_
_entity_poly.entity_id
_entity_poly.type
_entity_poly.pdbx_seq_one_letter_code
_entity_poly.pdbx_strand_id
1 'polypeptide(L)'
;ANAATIGDQWAQMKVALKGRTYWARRLDPQNLSGPSPFQLVADGLDGAKADMAAWSLAAMQVNVGGRPNVILLADRYDGAAGGRASDLQDPACAIAAR
;
A
#
# COMPACT_ATOMS: atom_id res chain seq x y z
N ALA A 1 -8.13 -13.46 -3.70
CA ALA A 1 -8.08 -12.06 -4.18
C ALA A 1 -8.64 -11.14 -3.10
N ASN A 2 -7.83 -10.22 -2.56
CA ASN A 2 -8.29 -9.24 -1.55
C ASN A 2 -8.83 -7.93 -2.18
N ALA A 3 -8.66 -7.75 -3.49
CA ALA A 3 -8.98 -6.47 -4.14
C ALA A 3 -10.48 -6.10 -4.08
N ALA A 4 -11.38 -7.08 -4.02
CA ALA A 4 -12.81 -6.85 -3.84
C ALA A 4 -13.19 -6.42 -2.41
N THR A 5 -12.29 -6.60 -1.44
CA THR A 5 -12.52 -6.28 -0.01
C THR A 5 -11.75 -5.05 0.47
N ILE A 6 -10.88 -4.44 -0.35
CA ILE A 6 -10.14 -3.22 0.03
C ILE A 6 -11.03 -2.00 -0.25
N GLY A 7 -11.52 -1.39 0.84
CA GLY A 7 -12.32 -0.16 0.83
C GLY A 7 -11.47 1.11 0.77
N ASP A 8 -12.12 2.26 0.91
CA ASP A 8 -11.46 3.57 0.97
C ASP A 8 -10.81 3.87 2.34
N GLN A 9 -11.17 3.11 3.39
CA GLN A 9 -10.56 3.14 4.70
C GLN A 9 -9.34 2.20 4.79
N TRP A 10 -8.41 2.52 5.70
CA TRP A 10 -7.31 1.63 6.02
C TRP A 10 -7.83 0.35 6.67
N ALA A 11 -7.37 -0.80 6.16
CA ALA A 11 -7.57 -2.11 6.78
C ALA A 11 -6.32 -2.97 6.60
N GLN A 12 -6.02 -3.81 7.59
CA GLN A 12 -4.96 -4.81 7.43
C GLN A 12 -5.36 -5.85 6.38
N MET A 13 -4.40 -6.18 5.51
CA MET A 13 -4.57 -7.25 4.55
C MET A 13 -4.68 -8.61 5.24
N LYS A 14 -5.47 -9.52 4.68
CA LYS A 14 -5.57 -10.91 5.17
C LYS A 14 -4.46 -11.83 4.66
N VAL A 15 -3.58 -11.33 3.80
CA VAL A 15 -2.48 -12.07 3.20
C VAL A 15 -1.18 -11.34 3.44
N ALA A 16 -0.12 -12.10 3.69
CA ALA A 16 1.22 -11.57 3.82
C ALA A 16 1.86 -11.37 2.44
N LEU A 17 2.50 -10.23 2.23
CA LEU A 17 3.38 -9.99 1.08
C LEU A 17 4.81 -10.01 1.61
N LYS A 18 5.66 -10.88 1.03
CA LYS A 18 7.04 -11.08 1.51
C LYS A 18 7.13 -11.33 3.04
N GLY A 19 6.15 -12.06 3.58
CA GLY A 19 6.09 -12.41 5.01
C GLY A 19 5.55 -11.30 5.93
N ARG A 20 5.06 -10.18 5.37
CA ARG A 20 4.55 -9.03 6.14
C ARG A 20 3.09 -8.71 5.81
N THR A 21 2.34 -8.25 6.82
CA THR A 21 0.95 -7.83 6.67
C THR A 21 0.87 -6.33 6.52
N TYR A 22 0.53 -5.87 5.32
CA TYR A 22 0.41 -4.45 5.01
C TYR A 22 -0.98 -3.91 5.38
N TRP A 23 -1.03 -2.63 5.73
CA TRP A 23 -2.26 -1.84 5.66
C TRP A 23 -2.55 -1.52 4.20
N ALA A 24 -3.82 -1.62 3.81
CA ALA A 24 -4.27 -1.30 2.47
C ALA A 24 -5.48 -0.39 2.52
N ARG A 25 -5.53 0.54 1.55
CA ARG A 25 -6.73 1.29 1.20
C ARG A 25 -6.78 1.51 -0.30
N ARG A 26 -7.98 1.72 -0.82
CA ARG A 26 -8.22 2.13 -2.19
C ARG A 26 -8.22 3.65 -2.28
N LEU A 27 -7.55 4.17 -3.30
CA LEU A 27 -7.64 5.56 -3.73
C LEU A 27 -8.57 5.66 -4.94
N ASP A 28 -9.21 6.82 -5.09
CA ASP A 28 -9.97 7.14 -6.29
C ASP A 28 -8.99 7.37 -7.46
N PRO A 29 -8.99 6.51 -8.49
CA PRO A 29 -8.09 6.67 -9.64
C PRO A 29 -8.40 7.93 -10.47
N GLN A 30 -9.60 8.51 -10.35
CA GLN A 30 -9.99 9.72 -11.06
C GLN A 30 -9.61 11.00 -10.31
N ASN A 31 -9.28 10.91 -9.02
CA ASN A 31 -8.93 12.06 -8.20
C ASN A 31 -7.74 11.74 -7.27
N LEU A 32 -6.55 11.69 -7.86
CA LEU A 32 -5.29 11.62 -7.11
C LEU A 32 -4.80 12.98 -6.60
N SER A 33 -5.51 14.07 -6.92
CA SER A 33 -5.25 15.42 -6.40
C SER A 33 -5.80 15.66 -4.99
N GLY A 34 -6.46 14.66 -4.39
CA GLY A 34 -6.91 14.70 -3.00
C GLY A 34 -5.77 14.70 -1.98
N PRO A 35 -6.03 14.32 -0.71
CA PRO A 35 -4.99 14.27 0.31
C PRO A 35 -3.83 13.38 -0.14
N SER A 36 -2.61 13.88 0.04
CA SER A 36 -1.40 13.13 -0.33
C SER A 36 -1.34 11.78 0.43
N PRO A 37 -0.70 10.74 -0.13
CA PRO A 37 -0.53 9.45 0.55
C PRO A 37 0.06 9.57 1.96
N PHE A 38 0.94 10.54 2.19
CA PHE A 38 1.53 10.82 3.50
C PHE A 38 0.51 11.37 4.50
N GLN A 39 -0.36 12.30 4.09
CA GLN A 39 -1.46 12.78 4.93
C GLN A 39 -2.44 11.66 5.25
N LEU A 40 -2.76 10.82 4.27
CA LEU A 40 -3.63 9.66 4.47
C LEU A 40 -3.09 8.68 5.50
N VAL A 41 -1.77 8.46 5.55
CA VAL A 41 -1.11 7.66 6.59
C VAL A 41 -1.14 8.38 7.94
N ALA A 42 -0.72 9.64 7.98
CA ALA A 42 -0.64 10.41 9.22
C ALA A 42 -1.98 10.52 9.97
N ASP A 43 -3.06 10.73 9.23
CA ASP A 43 -4.39 10.94 9.82
C ASP A 43 -5.19 9.65 9.98
N GLY A 44 -4.76 8.56 9.33
CA GLY A 44 -5.55 7.32 9.23
C GLY A 44 -4.95 6.09 9.91
N LEU A 45 -3.70 6.13 10.34
CA LEU A 45 -3.03 5.02 11.03
C LEU A 45 -2.54 5.47 12.41
N ASP A 46 -2.90 4.70 13.44
CA ASP A 46 -2.61 5.04 14.82
C ASP A 46 -1.10 5.21 15.05
N GLY A 47 -0.73 6.35 15.66
CA GLY A 47 0.66 6.70 15.95
C GLY A 47 1.49 7.10 14.73
N ALA A 48 0.98 6.99 13.49
CA ALA A 48 1.79 7.24 12.30
C ALA A 48 2.28 8.68 12.21
N LYS A 49 1.43 9.65 12.55
CA LYS A 49 1.78 11.08 12.54
C LYS A 49 3.01 11.43 13.40
N ALA A 50 3.22 10.70 14.50
CA ALA A 50 4.33 10.95 15.42
C ALA A 50 5.66 10.36 14.94
N ASP A 51 5.62 9.34 14.06
CA ASP A 51 6.78 8.58 13.62
C ASP A 51 6.75 8.31 12.11
N MET A 52 6.42 9.33 11.32
CA MET A 52 6.20 9.20 9.86
C MET A 52 7.43 8.62 9.13
N ALA A 53 8.64 8.84 9.64
CA ALA A 53 9.88 8.31 9.06
C ALA A 53 9.96 6.77 9.14
N ALA A 54 9.25 6.15 10.07
CA ALA A 54 9.18 4.70 10.18
C ALA A 54 8.15 4.07 9.22
N TRP A 55 7.34 4.86 8.51
CA TRP A 55 6.33 4.32 7.60
C TRP A 55 6.82 4.34 6.16
N SER A 56 6.62 3.22 5.45
CA SER A 56 6.88 3.11 4.02
C SER A 56 5.57 2.93 3.26
N LEU A 57 5.53 3.43 2.02
CA LEU A 57 4.33 3.41 1.18
C LEU A 57 4.63 2.80 -0.18
N ALA A 58 3.71 1.97 -0.69
CA ALA A 58 3.70 1.48 -2.06
C ALA A 58 2.35 1.75 -2.70
N ALA A 59 2.33 2.20 -3.94
CA ALA A 59 1.09 2.35 -4.71
C ALA A 59 1.13 1.42 -5.93
N MET A 60 0.00 0.80 -6.24
CA MET A 60 -0.15 -0.03 -7.43
C MET A 60 -1.53 0.15 -8.05
N GLN A 61 -1.57 0.14 -9.37
CA GLN A 61 -2.82 0.09 -10.12
C GLN A 61 -3.29 -1.37 -10.23
N VAL A 62 -4.57 -1.60 -9.94
CA VAL A 62 -5.20 -2.92 -10.06
C VAL A 62 -6.51 -2.78 -10.83
N ASN A 63 -6.79 -3.74 -11.71
CA ASN A 63 -8.08 -3.80 -12.41
C ASN A 63 -9.02 -4.74 -11.65
N VAL A 64 -10.14 -4.19 -11.14
CA VAL A 64 -11.19 -4.97 -10.45
C VAL A 64 -12.48 -4.81 -11.24
N GLY A 65 -13.02 -5.92 -11.76
CA GLY A 65 -14.25 -5.90 -12.56
C GLY A 65 -14.16 -5.02 -13.80
N GLY A 66 -12.98 -4.96 -14.44
CA GLY A 66 -12.72 -4.14 -15.62
C GLY A 66 -12.54 -2.64 -15.36
N ARG A 67 -12.55 -2.21 -14.08
CA ARG A 67 -12.30 -0.81 -13.70
C ARG A 67 -10.91 -0.65 -13.09
N PRO A 68 -10.14 0.38 -13.50
CA PRO A 68 -8.89 0.68 -12.84
C PRO A 68 -9.17 1.14 -11.41
N ASN A 69 -8.33 0.74 -10.48
CA ASN A 69 -8.31 1.18 -9.09
C ASN A 69 -6.86 1.40 -8.71
N VAL A 70 -6.60 2.30 -7.77
CA VAL A 70 -5.26 2.45 -7.17
C VAL A 70 -5.34 1.94 -5.73
N ILE A 71 -4.44 1.03 -5.37
CA ILE A 71 -4.29 0.55 -3.99
C ILE A 71 -3.04 1.20 -3.41
N LEU A 72 -3.21 1.84 -2.27
CA LEU A 72 -2.13 2.33 -1.44
C LEU A 72 -1.88 1.32 -0.32
N LEU A 73 -0.64 0.87 -0.22
CA LEU A 73 -0.14 0.04 0.86
C LEU A 73 0.71 0.88 1.79
N ALA A 74 0.60 0.62 3.08
CA ALA A 74 1.48 1.17 4.10
C ALA A 74 1.92 0.08 5.05
N ASP A 75 3.17 0.15 5.49
CA ASP A 75 3.67 -0.67 6.59
C ASP A 75 4.75 0.08 7.36
N ARG A 76 4.91 -0.28 8.62
CA ARG A 76 5.96 0.26 9.46
C ARG A 76 7.23 -0.55 9.22
N TYR A 77 8.31 0.15 8.86
CA TYR A 77 9.63 -0.42 8.70
C TYR A 77 10.10 -1.07 10.00
N ASP A 78 10.64 -2.27 9.85
CA ASP A 78 11.31 -3.04 10.88
C ASP A 78 12.71 -3.42 10.36
N GLY A 79 13.75 -2.98 11.08
CA GLY A 79 15.14 -3.18 10.64
C GLY A 79 15.55 -4.65 10.49
N ALA A 80 14.89 -5.58 11.19
CA ALA A 80 15.17 -7.01 11.10
C ALA A 80 14.19 -7.73 10.18
N ALA A 81 12.90 -7.33 10.20
CA ALA A 81 11.83 -8.01 9.49
C ALA A 81 11.44 -7.36 8.15
N GLY A 82 12.11 -6.29 7.71
CA GLY A 82 11.85 -5.60 6.45
C GLY A 82 10.73 -4.57 6.52
N GLY A 83 9.93 -4.45 5.46
CA GLY A 83 8.83 -3.47 5.41
C GLY A 83 9.23 -2.18 4.70
N ARG A 84 10.25 -2.25 3.84
CA ARG A 84 10.46 -1.22 2.82
C ARG A 84 9.51 -1.51 1.67
N ALA A 85 8.82 -0.48 1.18
CA ALA A 85 7.94 -0.60 0.02
C ALA A 85 8.64 -1.20 -1.22
N SER A 86 9.94 -0.92 -1.38
CA SER A 86 10.77 -1.49 -2.46
C SER A 86 10.95 -3.00 -2.37
N ASP A 87 10.77 -3.62 -1.20
CA ASP A 87 10.86 -5.08 -1.03
C ASP A 87 9.77 -5.82 -1.85
N LEU A 88 8.69 -5.11 -2.21
CA LEU A 88 7.60 -5.61 -3.04
C LEU A 88 7.90 -5.56 -4.54
N GLN A 89 8.91 -4.78 -4.94
CA GLN A 89 9.26 -4.61 -6.35
C GLN A 89 10.26 -5.69 -6.77
N ASP A 90 10.16 -6.08 -8.04
CA ASP A 90 11.18 -6.92 -8.67
C ASP A 90 12.16 -6.00 -9.43
N PRO A 91 13.38 -5.77 -8.91
CA PRO A 91 14.36 -4.91 -9.58
C PRO A 91 14.86 -5.51 -10.90
N ALA A 92 14.67 -6.81 -11.15
CA ALA A 92 15.04 -7.44 -12.40
C ALA A 92 13.93 -7.34 -13.47
N CYS A 93 12.76 -6.80 -13.13
CA CYS A 93 11.61 -6.68 -14.02
C CYS A 93 11.24 -8.01 -14.72
N ALA A 94 11.38 -9.16 -14.04
CA ALA A 94 11.21 -10.47 -14.65
C ALA A 94 9.77 -10.71 -15.17
N ILE A 95 8.79 -9.95 -14.68
CA ILE A 95 7.41 -9.99 -15.18
C ILE A 95 7.28 -9.41 -16.60
N ALA A 96 8.12 -8.47 -17.00
CA ALA A 96 8.08 -7.84 -18.32
C ALA A 96 8.78 -8.69 -19.39
N ALA A 97 9.61 -9.66 -18.99
CA ALA A 97 10.29 -10.59 -19.88
C ALA A 97 9.44 -11.81 -20.25
N ARG A 98 8.18 -11.86 -19.79
CA ARG A 98 7.22 -12.95 -20.07
C ARG A 98 6.32 -12.64 -21.25
#